data_AF-K2FR54-F1
#
_entry.id   AF-K2FR54-F1
#
_cell.length_a   1.000
_cell.length_b   1.000
_cell.length_c   1.000
_cell.angle_alpha   90.00
_cell.angle_beta   90.00
_cell.angle_gamma   90.00
#
_symmetry.space_group_name_H-M   'P 1'
#
loop_
_entity.id
_entity.type
_entity.pdbx_description
1 polymer ?
#
loop_
_entity_poly.entity_id
_entity_poly.type
_entity_poly.pdbx_seq_one_letter_code
_entity_poly.pdbx_strand_id
1 'polypeptide(L)'
;MMSKISKVSLVVFVVLLIGLSFWGVSIFKDRNSTSPSSQNSEDQSDSSTEESGDDQKTDASLDEVDSDSEDGAVSEPVGGLLDVSEKECNDQCKSFENDPEDLKYCREVCGLALPNPIANGCDAIEDDLEKDYCLKDLAIKKNEMKICDQIADSNIKKTCRNRILEDIVDKQMLEQ
;
A
#
# COMPACT_ATOMS: atom_id res chain seq x y z
N MET A 1 49.22 -11.12 5.82
CA MET A 1 50.14 -11.10 4.65
C MET A 1 49.84 -9.86 3.82
N MET A 2 50.82 -8.99 3.56
CA MET A 2 50.60 -7.82 2.69
C MET A 2 50.74 -8.22 1.22
N SER A 3 49.62 -8.30 0.51
CA SER A 3 49.62 -8.54 -0.93
C SER A 3 50.30 -7.37 -1.65
N LYS A 4 51.34 -7.68 -2.45
CA LYS A 4 52.01 -6.70 -3.30
C LYS A 4 51.06 -6.28 -4.43
N ILE A 5 50.27 -5.23 -4.21
CA ILE A 5 49.41 -4.65 -5.24
C ILE A 5 50.30 -4.18 -6.38
N SER A 6 50.12 -4.81 -7.55
CA SER A 6 50.82 -4.41 -8.77
C SER A 6 50.44 -2.97 -9.13
N LYS A 7 51.41 -2.17 -9.60
CA LYS A 7 51.17 -0.81 -10.09
C LYS A 7 50.06 -0.77 -11.16
N VAL A 8 49.94 -1.83 -11.97
CA VAL A 8 48.88 -2.00 -12.97
C VAL A 8 47.49 -2.13 -12.32
N SER A 9 47.38 -2.91 -11.24
CA SER A 9 46.13 -3.10 -10.49
C SER A 9 45.65 -1.79 -9.86
N LEU A 10 46.57 -0.97 -9.33
CA LEU A 10 46.25 0.35 -8.79
C LEU A 10 45.72 1.30 -9.88
N VAL A 11 46.34 1.33 -11.06
CA VAL A 11 45.87 2.16 -12.19
C VAL A 11 44.47 1.74 -12.66
N VAL A 12 44.21 0.43 -12.80
CA VAL A 12 42.89 -0.08 -13.19
C VAL A 12 41.81 0.32 -12.17
N PHE A 13 42.11 0.24 -10.87
CA PHE A 13 41.16 0.60 -9.82
C PHE A 13 40.83 2.10 -9.83
N VAL A 14 41.82 2.97 -10.06
CA VAL A 14 41.62 4.42 -10.19
C VAL A 14 40.76 4.76 -11.42
N VAL A 15 41.00 4.13 -12.56
CA VAL A 15 40.18 4.33 -13.77
C VAL A 15 38.73 3.90 -13.56
N LEU A 16 38.50 2.76 -12.89
CA LEU A 16 37.15 2.30 -12.52
C LEU A 16 36.43 3.30 -11.60
N LEU A 17 37.10 3.79 -10.55
CA LEU A 17 36.50 4.76 -9.62
C LEU A 17 36.13 6.08 -10.32
N ILE A 18 36.96 6.57 -11.24
CA ILE A 18 36.66 7.79 -12.03
C ILE A 18 35.45 7.55 -12.95
N GLY A 19 35.40 6.41 -13.63
CA GLY A 19 34.26 6.04 -14.50
C GLY A 19 32.94 5.95 -13.72
N LEU A 20 32.93 5.27 -12.57
CA LEU A 20 31.75 5.15 -11.71
C LEU A 20 31.32 6.51 -11.14
N SER A 21 32.27 7.36 -10.74
CA SER A 21 31.98 8.72 -10.24
C SER A 21 31.30 9.57 -11.31
N PHE A 22 31.79 9.52 -12.55
CA PHE A 22 31.23 10.31 -13.66
C PHE A 22 29.81 9.86 -14.02
N TRP A 23 29.55 8.54 -14.01
CA TRP A 23 28.21 7.99 -14.23
C TRP A 23 27.23 8.35 -13.11
N GLY A 24 27.66 8.26 -11.84
CA GLY A 24 26.84 8.59 -10.68
C GLY A 24 26.40 10.06 -10.65
N VAL A 25 27.31 10.99 -10.98
CA VAL A 25 27.00 12.43 -11.05
C VAL A 25 25.95 12.74 -12.13
N SER A 26 25.99 12.03 -13.27
CA SER A 26 25.00 12.24 -14.34
C SER A 26 23.59 11.86 -13.89
N ILE A 27 23.41 10.71 -13.24
CA ILE A 27 22.09 10.22 -12.77
C ILE A 27 21.54 11.10 -11.63
N PHE A 28 22.40 11.64 -10.77
CA PHE A 28 21.95 12.47 -9.64
C PHE A 28 21.44 13.85 -10.08
N LYS A 29 21.95 14.39 -11.20
CA LYS A 29 21.60 15.73 -11.69
C LYS A 29 20.13 15.84 -12.14
N ASP A 30 19.59 14.77 -12.71
CA ASP A 30 18.18 14.73 -13.15
C ASP A 30 17.18 14.69 -11.98
N ARG A 31 17.63 14.33 -10.77
CA ARG A 31 16.78 14.27 -9.57
C ARG A 31 16.82 15.51 -8.68
N ASN A 32 17.86 16.33 -8.77
CA ASN A 32 18.01 17.52 -7.91
C ASN A 32 17.68 18.85 -8.63
N SER A 33 17.05 18.78 -9.81
CA SER A 33 16.70 19.95 -10.65
C SER A 33 15.27 20.47 -10.42
N THR A 34 14.65 20.15 -9.28
CA THR A 34 13.41 20.81 -8.82
C THR A 34 13.78 21.98 -7.91
N SER A 35 14.04 23.15 -8.51
CA SER A 35 14.05 24.42 -7.77
C SER A 35 12.64 25.01 -7.73
N PRO A 36 12.23 25.65 -6.63
CA PRO A 36 10.94 26.34 -6.57
C PRO A 36 11.00 27.63 -7.39
N SER A 37 9.95 27.91 -8.16
CA SER A 37 9.73 29.24 -8.72
C SER A 37 8.24 29.58 -8.64
N SER A 38 7.93 30.51 -7.75
CA SER A 38 6.62 31.15 -7.63
C SER A 38 6.60 32.46 -8.44
N GLN A 39 5.37 32.86 -8.77
CA GLN A 39 4.91 34.21 -9.20
C GLN A 39 5.02 34.59 -10.69
N ASN A 40 3.82 34.74 -11.28
CA ASN A 40 3.27 35.89 -12.02
C ASN A 40 4.14 36.54 -13.13
N SER A 41 3.61 36.89 -14.31
CA SER A 41 2.28 37.43 -14.65
C SER A 41 2.20 37.65 -16.18
N GLU A 42 0.97 37.70 -16.75
CA GLU A 42 0.51 38.51 -17.92
C GLU A 42 1.37 38.51 -19.24
N ASP A 43 0.87 38.46 -20.48
CA ASP A 43 -0.46 38.61 -21.12
C ASP A 43 -0.31 38.10 -22.60
N GLN A 44 -1.29 37.90 -23.51
CA GLN A 44 -2.77 37.94 -23.55
C GLN A 44 -3.23 37.14 -24.81
N SER A 45 -4.55 36.91 -25.00
CA SER A 45 -5.24 36.78 -26.32
C SER A 45 -5.02 35.43 -27.10
N ASP A 46 -6.04 34.71 -27.60
CA ASP A 46 -7.49 34.88 -27.49
C ASP A 46 -8.30 33.60 -27.88
N SER A 47 -9.62 33.67 -27.68
CA SER A 47 -10.69 32.88 -28.32
C SER A 47 -11.11 31.50 -27.73
N SER A 48 -12.20 31.56 -26.95
CA SER A 48 -13.37 30.62 -26.95
C SER A 48 -13.22 29.28 -26.20
N THR A 49 -13.75 29.01 -24.98
CA THR A 49 -15.13 29.21 -24.41
C THR A 49 -16.09 28.12 -24.97
N GLU A 50 -16.79 27.24 -24.22
CA GLU A 50 -17.48 27.36 -22.90
C GLU A 50 -17.45 26.09 -21.99
N GLU A 51 -17.46 26.33 -20.65
CA GLU A 51 -18.26 25.71 -19.54
C GLU A 51 -18.52 24.18 -19.39
N SER A 52 -18.73 23.61 -18.18
CA SER A 52 -18.64 24.02 -16.74
C SER A 52 -17.95 22.84 -15.99
N GLY A 53 -17.41 22.90 -14.76
CA GLY A 53 -17.42 23.90 -13.68
C GLY A 53 -17.74 23.20 -12.35
N ASP A 54 -16.80 23.17 -11.40
CA ASP A 54 -16.95 23.73 -10.04
C ASP A 54 -15.66 23.54 -9.22
N ASP A 55 -15.13 24.64 -8.69
CA ASP A 55 -13.98 24.66 -7.79
C ASP A 55 -14.46 24.57 -6.34
N GLN A 56 -13.82 23.73 -5.51
CA GLN A 56 -13.68 24.11 -4.10
C GLN A 56 -12.37 23.67 -3.47
N LYS A 57 -11.46 24.64 -3.40
CA LYS A 57 -10.25 24.63 -2.57
C LYS A 57 -10.62 25.04 -1.14
N THR A 58 -10.30 24.20 -0.16
CA THR A 58 -10.39 24.53 1.27
C THR A 58 -9.02 24.37 1.95
N ASP A 59 -8.27 25.47 2.05
CA ASP A 59 -7.16 25.63 3.01
C ASP A 59 -7.75 26.14 4.34
N ALA A 60 -7.77 25.28 5.37
CA ALA A 60 -8.01 25.61 6.79
C ALA A 60 -7.81 24.33 7.61
N SER A 61 -7.42 24.33 8.88
CA SER A 61 -6.64 25.27 9.71
C SER A 61 -6.09 24.43 10.86
N LEU A 62 -4.99 24.82 11.49
CA LEU A 62 -4.54 24.17 12.73
C LEU A 62 -5.46 24.62 13.87
N ASP A 63 -6.33 23.74 14.34
CA ASP A 63 -7.03 23.89 15.62
C ASP A 63 -6.27 23.14 16.71
N GLU A 64 -5.79 23.88 17.70
CA GLU A 64 -5.23 23.30 18.93
C GLU A 64 -6.39 22.83 19.80
N VAL A 65 -6.54 21.50 19.94
CA VAL A 65 -7.55 20.91 20.82
C VAL A 65 -7.04 20.94 22.25
N ASP A 66 -7.31 22.04 22.93
CA ASP A 66 -7.26 22.14 24.39
C ASP A 66 -8.37 21.25 24.98
N SER A 67 -8.06 20.46 26.01
CA SER A 67 -9.00 19.48 26.59
C SER A 67 -8.71 19.20 28.05
N ASP A 68 -8.99 20.20 28.87
CA ASP A 68 -9.24 20.04 30.31
C ASP A 68 -10.73 20.32 30.61
N SER A 69 -11.47 19.28 31.02
CA SER A 69 -12.71 19.40 31.80
C SER A 69 -13.06 18.06 32.45
N GLU A 70 -13.26 18.11 33.76
CA GLU A 70 -13.42 16.95 34.64
C GLU A 70 -14.85 16.36 34.64
N ASP A 71 -14.91 15.10 35.09
CA ASP A 71 -16.02 14.44 35.77
C ASP A 71 -17.44 14.44 35.14
N GLY A 72 -17.78 13.27 34.58
CA GLY A 72 -18.81 12.45 35.24
C GLY A 72 -20.15 12.30 34.52
N ALA A 73 -20.25 11.32 33.62
CA ALA A 73 -21.48 10.53 33.43
C ALA A 73 -21.21 9.25 32.62
N VAL A 74 -21.64 8.10 33.17
CA VAL A 74 -21.97 6.84 32.47
C VAL A 74 -20.96 6.34 31.42
N SER A 75 -20.07 5.47 31.85
CA SER A 75 -19.36 4.54 30.96
C SER A 75 -20.33 3.50 30.39
N GLU A 76 -21.00 3.83 29.28
CA GLU A 76 -21.49 2.81 28.36
C GLU A 76 -20.27 2.00 27.86
N PRO A 77 -20.33 0.66 27.77
CA PRO A 77 -19.22 -0.13 27.28
C PRO A 77 -19.03 0.13 25.78
N VAL A 78 -18.12 1.05 25.46
CA VAL A 78 -17.60 1.28 24.11
C VAL A 78 -17.24 -0.07 23.51
N GLY A 79 -17.84 -0.38 22.35
CA GLY A 79 -17.95 -1.73 21.77
C GLY A 79 -16.75 -2.61 22.10
N GLY A 80 -16.96 -3.57 23.01
CA GLY A 80 -15.90 -4.39 23.54
C GLY A 80 -15.20 -5.14 22.42
N LEU A 81 -13.90 -4.86 22.22
CA LEU A 81 -13.03 -5.64 21.37
C LEU A 81 -13.16 -7.11 21.81
N LEU A 82 -13.78 -7.94 20.96
CA LEU A 82 -14.01 -9.36 21.26
C LEU A 82 -12.66 -10.05 21.43
N ASP A 83 -12.32 -10.36 22.66
CA ASP A 83 -11.06 -11.01 23.00
C ASP A 83 -11.17 -12.51 22.71
N VAL A 84 -10.90 -12.89 21.45
CA VAL A 84 -11.01 -14.26 20.97
C VAL A 84 -9.91 -15.12 21.60
N SER A 85 -10.30 -15.98 22.53
CA SER A 85 -9.37 -16.82 23.27
C SER A 85 -8.91 -18.03 22.43
N GLU A 86 -7.70 -18.53 22.74
CA GLU A 86 -7.16 -19.75 22.11
C GLU A 86 -8.11 -20.96 22.26
N LYS A 87 -8.92 -20.98 23.32
CA LYS A 87 -9.93 -22.03 23.55
C LYS A 87 -11.05 -22.00 22.50
N GLU A 88 -11.50 -20.82 22.10
CA GLU A 88 -12.55 -20.64 21.08
C GLU A 88 -12.01 -20.95 19.68
N CYS A 89 -10.73 -20.64 19.40
CA CYS A 89 -10.07 -21.12 18.19
C CYS A 89 -10.05 -22.66 18.13
N ASN A 90 -9.73 -23.33 19.25
CA ASN A 90 -9.72 -24.79 19.33
C ASN A 90 -11.13 -25.42 19.24
N ASP A 91 -12.19 -24.71 19.64
CA ASP A 91 -13.58 -25.21 19.51
C ASP A 91 -14.22 -24.98 18.14
N GLN A 92 -13.49 -24.29 17.24
CA GLN A 92 -13.92 -23.84 15.90
C GLN A 92 -14.96 -22.70 15.92
N CYS A 93 -14.83 -21.77 16.87
CA CYS A 93 -15.71 -20.61 17.06
C CYS A 93 -17.17 -20.97 17.33
N LYS A 94 -17.46 -22.15 17.90
CA LYS A 94 -18.84 -22.60 18.20
C LYS A 94 -19.54 -21.71 19.21
N SER A 95 -18.77 -21.12 20.11
CA SER A 95 -19.28 -20.15 21.09
C SER A 95 -19.95 -18.94 20.41
N PHE A 96 -19.58 -18.63 19.17
CA PHE A 96 -20.11 -17.53 18.36
C PHE A 96 -21.13 -17.97 17.30
N GLU A 97 -21.57 -19.24 17.25
CA GLU A 97 -22.46 -19.75 16.18
C GLU A 97 -23.82 -19.02 16.07
N ASN A 98 -24.22 -18.30 17.12
CA ASN A 98 -25.46 -17.51 17.15
C ASN A 98 -25.31 -16.09 16.59
N ASP A 99 -24.08 -15.59 16.40
CA ASP A 99 -23.82 -14.26 15.84
C ASP A 99 -22.92 -14.36 14.59
N PRO A 100 -23.41 -14.00 13.40
CA PRO A 100 -22.66 -14.17 12.16
C PRO A 100 -21.47 -13.21 12.02
N GLU A 101 -21.47 -12.07 12.70
CA GLU A 101 -20.37 -11.10 12.66
C GLU A 101 -19.24 -11.56 13.58
N ASP A 102 -19.56 -11.94 14.83
CA ASP A 102 -18.58 -12.49 15.77
C ASP A 102 -17.99 -13.82 15.27
N LEU A 103 -18.81 -14.68 14.66
CA LEU A 103 -18.36 -15.94 14.05
C LEU A 103 -17.38 -15.70 12.90
N LYS A 104 -17.60 -14.66 12.09
CA LYS A 104 -16.69 -14.25 11.01
C LYS A 104 -15.39 -13.73 11.60
N TYR A 105 -15.46 -12.83 12.57
CA TYR A 105 -14.31 -12.24 13.24
C TYR A 105 -13.45 -13.30 13.96
N CYS A 106 -14.05 -14.17 14.76
CA CYS A 106 -13.36 -15.29 15.41
C CYS A 106 -12.65 -16.18 14.38
N ARG A 107 -13.31 -16.52 13.27
CA ARG A 107 -12.68 -17.32 12.22
C ARG A 107 -11.49 -16.61 11.58
N GLU A 108 -11.57 -15.30 11.36
CA GLU A 108 -10.48 -14.49 10.82
C GLU A 108 -9.28 -14.45 11.78
N VAL A 109 -9.51 -14.14 13.06
CA VAL A 109 -8.46 -14.13 14.12
C VAL A 109 -7.82 -15.50 14.30
N CYS A 110 -8.62 -16.57 14.32
CA CYS A 110 -8.13 -17.94 14.51
C CYS A 110 -7.49 -18.57 13.25
N GLY A 111 -7.44 -17.88 12.12
CA GLY A 111 -7.00 -18.46 10.83
C GLY A 111 -7.91 -19.58 10.31
N LEU A 112 -9.11 -19.71 10.87
CA LEU A 112 -10.17 -20.65 10.47
C LEU A 112 -11.10 -20.08 9.40
N ALA A 113 -10.87 -18.82 8.99
CA ALA A 113 -11.56 -18.20 7.87
C ALA A 113 -11.45 -19.14 6.67
N LEU A 114 -12.59 -19.68 6.26
CA LEU A 114 -12.68 -20.40 5.01
C LEU A 114 -12.09 -19.48 3.94
N PRO A 115 -11.22 -19.99 3.05
CA PRO A 115 -10.77 -19.18 1.92
C PRO A 115 -12.02 -18.62 1.26
N ASN A 116 -12.08 -17.28 1.11
CA ASN A 116 -13.21 -16.55 0.53
C ASN A 116 -13.80 -17.35 -0.64
N PRO A 117 -15.14 -17.36 -0.85
CA PRO A 117 -15.83 -18.31 -1.74
C PRO A 117 -15.60 -18.11 -3.26
N ILE A 118 -14.33 -18.02 -3.65
CA ILE A 118 -13.75 -18.28 -4.98
C ILE A 118 -13.99 -19.76 -5.40
N ALA A 119 -14.81 -20.52 -4.67
CA ALA A 119 -15.35 -21.81 -5.12
C ALA A 119 -16.08 -21.69 -6.47
N ASN A 120 -16.66 -20.52 -6.76
CA ASN A 120 -17.27 -20.18 -8.04
C ASN A 120 -16.40 -19.27 -8.93
N GLY A 121 -15.17 -18.94 -8.50
CA GLY A 121 -14.33 -17.91 -9.13
C GLY A 121 -14.80 -16.48 -8.83
N CYS A 122 -13.95 -15.48 -9.14
CA CYS A 122 -14.32 -14.06 -9.03
C CYS A 122 -15.24 -13.60 -10.18
N ASP A 123 -15.43 -14.42 -11.21
CA ASP A 123 -16.28 -14.11 -12.36
C ASP A 123 -17.79 -14.17 -12.04
N ALA A 124 -18.16 -14.81 -10.92
CA ALA A 124 -19.54 -14.95 -10.46
C ALA A 124 -20.04 -13.77 -9.61
N ILE A 125 -19.21 -12.74 -9.39
CA ILE A 125 -19.54 -11.56 -8.60
C ILE A 125 -20.09 -10.48 -9.56
N GLU A 126 -21.30 -9.98 -9.27
CA GLU A 126 -21.98 -8.96 -10.09
C GLU A 126 -21.52 -7.52 -9.78
N ASP A 127 -21.03 -7.26 -8.57
CA ASP A 127 -20.48 -5.96 -8.17
C ASP A 127 -19.03 -5.81 -8.63
N ASP A 128 -18.74 -4.79 -9.43
CA ASP A 128 -17.42 -4.55 -10.02
C ASP A 128 -16.33 -4.32 -8.94
N LEU A 129 -16.68 -3.69 -7.80
CA LEU A 129 -15.73 -3.37 -6.73
C LEU A 129 -15.41 -4.61 -5.89
N GLU A 130 -16.42 -5.40 -5.51
CA GLU A 130 -16.23 -6.68 -4.82
C GLU A 130 -15.47 -7.68 -5.70
N LYS A 131 -15.75 -7.68 -7.01
CA LYS A 131 -15.01 -8.47 -8.01
C LYS A 131 -13.54 -8.07 -8.09
N ASP A 132 -13.25 -6.77 -8.12
CA ASP A 132 -11.88 -6.24 -8.13
C ASP A 132 -11.11 -6.62 -6.85
N TYR A 133 -11.75 -6.59 -5.69
CA TYR A 133 -11.16 -7.08 -4.44
C TYR A 133 -10.92 -8.60 -4.47
N CYS A 134 -11.85 -9.40 -5.00
CA CYS A 134 -11.67 -10.84 -5.17
C CYS A 134 -10.48 -11.15 -6.09
N LEU A 135 -10.38 -10.45 -7.24
CA LEU A 135 -9.27 -10.59 -8.18
C LEU A 135 -7.93 -10.21 -7.54
N LYS A 136 -7.89 -9.13 -6.74
CA LYS A 136 -6.71 -8.71 -5.97
C LYS A 136 -6.25 -9.81 -4.99
N ASP A 137 -7.16 -10.35 -4.19
CA ASP A 137 -6.83 -11.39 -3.20
C ASP A 137 -6.39 -12.72 -3.87
N LEU A 138 -7.04 -13.09 -4.98
CA LEU A 138 -6.67 -14.23 -5.82
C LEU A 138 -5.27 -14.06 -6.43
N ALA A 139 -4.94 -12.86 -6.91
CA ALA A 139 -3.65 -12.52 -7.48
C ALA A 139 -2.52 -12.62 -6.45
N ILE A 140 -2.74 -12.08 -5.24
CA ILE A 140 -1.80 -12.17 -4.11
C ILE A 140 -1.57 -13.63 -3.73
N LYS A 141 -2.66 -14.39 -3.51
CA LYS A 141 -2.58 -15.81 -3.11
C LYS A 141 -1.83 -16.67 -4.12
N LYS A 142 -1.94 -16.38 -5.42
CA LYS A 142 -1.22 -17.09 -6.49
C LYS A 142 0.13 -16.48 -6.87
N ASN A 143 0.44 -15.27 -6.40
CA ASN A 143 1.58 -14.46 -6.84
C ASN A 143 1.58 -14.20 -8.37
N GLU A 144 0.39 -14.05 -8.97
CA GLU A 144 0.20 -13.90 -10.42
C GLU A 144 -0.18 -12.47 -10.82
N MET A 145 0.81 -11.67 -11.24
CA MET A 145 0.62 -10.29 -11.71
C MET A 145 -0.45 -10.12 -12.81
N LYS A 146 -0.64 -11.14 -13.67
CA LYS A 146 -1.63 -11.12 -14.75
C LYS A 146 -3.08 -11.05 -14.27
N ILE A 147 -3.35 -11.45 -13.03
CA ILE A 147 -4.69 -11.37 -12.44
C ILE A 147 -4.96 -9.92 -12.01
N CYS A 148 -3.95 -9.19 -11.51
CA CYS A 148 -4.06 -7.75 -11.26
C CYS A 148 -4.40 -6.95 -12.53
N ASP A 149 -4.03 -7.44 -13.73
CA ASP A 149 -4.32 -6.75 -14.99
C ASP A 149 -5.81 -6.75 -15.34
N GLN A 150 -6.58 -7.70 -14.81
CA GLN A 150 -8.02 -7.86 -15.03
C GLN A 150 -8.88 -6.91 -14.18
N ILE A 151 -8.30 -6.34 -13.12
CA ILE A 151 -8.97 -5.43 -12.18
C ILE A 151 -9.37 -4.12 -12.90
N ALA A 152 -10.60 -3.66 -12.75
CA ALA A 152 -11.09 -2.45 -13.40
C ALA A 152 -10.53 -1.18 -12.73
N ASP A 153 -10.63 -1.08 -11.40
CA ASP A 153 -10.17 0.05 -10.63
C ASP A 153 -8.63 0.18 -10.61
N SER A 154 -8.17 1.39 -10.90
CA SER A 154 -6.73 1.69 -11.02
C SER A 154 -5.97 1.66 -9.69
N ASN A 155 -6.63 1.99 -8.57
CA ASN A 155 -6.02 2.02 -7.25
C ASN A 155 -5.89 0.61 -6.67
N ILE A 156 -6.93 -0.23 -6.82
CA ILE A 156 -6.91 -1.65 -6.46
C ILE A 156 -5.89 -2.38 -7.33
N LYS A 157 -5.85 -2.14 -8.65
CA LYS A 157 -4.84 -2.68 -9.57
C LYS A 157 -3.41 -2.33 -9.17
N LYS A 158 -3.16 -1.08 -8.78
CA LYS A 158 -1.84 -0.63 -8.28
C LYS A 158 -1.48 -1.33 -6.96
N THR A 159 -2.42 -1.40 -6.03
CA THR A 159 -2.25 -2.06 -4.72
C THR A 159 -1.97 -3.56 -4.87
N CYS A 160 -2.69 -4.22 -5.77
CA CYS A 160 -2.50 -5.63 -6.15
C CYS A 160 -1.05 -5.92 -6.57
N ARG A 161 -0.55 -5.13 -7.53
CA ARG A 161 0.83 -5.28 -8.05
C ARG A 161 1.89 -4.98 -7.00
N ASN A 162 1.70 -3.93 -6.19
CA ASN A 162 2.61 -3.61 -5.09
C ASN A 162 2.70 -4.76 -4.09
N ARG A 163 1.56 -5.32 -3.67
CA ARG A 163 1.54 -6.38 -2.67
C ARG A 163 2.18 -7.68 -3.16
N ILE A 164 1.98 -8.05 -4.43
CA ILE A 164 2.70 -9.19 -5.04
C ILE A 164 4.21 -8.93 -5.12
N LEU A 165 4.63 -7.69 -5.40
CA LEU A 165 6.05 -7.35 -5.45
C LEU A 165 6.72 -7.44 -4.08
N GLU A 166 6.06 -6.95 -3.02
CA GLU A 166 6.47 -7.11 -1.62
C GLU A 166 6.64 -8.60 -1.28
N ASP A 167 5.58 -9.40 -1.51
CA ASP A 167 5.58 -10.85 -1.29
C ASP A 167 6.74 -11.59 -1.99
N ILE A 168 7.11 -11.19 -3.20
CA ILE A 168 8.24 -11.77 -3.95
C ILE A 168 9.59 -11.35 -3.34
N VAL A 169 9.73 -10.08 -2.96
CA VAL A 169 10.97 -9.55 -2.36
C VAL A 169 11.21 -10.18 -0.99
N ASP A 170 10.18 -10.28 -0.15
CA ASP A 170 10.27 -10.89 1.18
C ASP A 170 10.66 -12.38 1.09
N LYS A 171 10.09 -13.13 0.15
CA LYS A 171 10.47 -14.54 -0.10
C LYS A 171 11.94 -14.67 -0.51
N GLN A 172 12.46 -13.76 -1.33
CA GLN A 172 13.89 -13.76 -1.71
C GLN A 172 14.85 -13.43 -0.57
N MET A 173 14.37 -12.77 0.50
CA MET A 173 15.17 -12.53 1.71
C MET A 173 15.15 -13.71 2.69
N LEU A 174 14.11 -14.55 2.65
CA LEU A 174 13.98 -15.74 3.51
C LEU A 174 14.75 -16.97 3.00
N GLU A 175 15.19 -16.96 1.74
CA GLU A 175 15.95 -18.06 1.11
C GLU A 175 17.49 -17.84 1.11
N GLN A 176 18.00 -16.84 1.85
CA GLN A 176 19.45 -16.49 1.95
C GLN A 176 20.02 -16.69 3.36
#